data_AF-A0A1G7X8G8-F1
#
_entry.id   AF-A0A1G7X8G8-F1
#
_cell.length_a   1.000
_cell.length_b   1.000
_cell.length_c   1.000
_cell.angle_alpha   90.00
_cell.angle_beta   90.00
_cell.angle_gamma   90.00
#
_symmetry.space_group_name_H-M   'P 1'
#
loop_
_entity.id
_entity.type
_entity.pdbx_description
1 polymer ?
#
loop_
_entity_poly.entity_id
_entity_poly.type
_entity_poly.pdbx_seq_one_letter_code
_entity_poly.pdbx_strand_id
1 'polypeptide(L)'
;MDFKGCSFSSKGPQSTTAKILLSLTVFLLYLFLTAWLFVPLIKTFQLLSQLNPQTNTKIDFTPIKQMYANPLLSIKELANPAVLKVYLIFLLISIPTIIALIILAKSTDYKGHGIKYLRDDGTHGTANWMTVQEAKKVLGIGTNKGLILGRIGSKVVTLPPDSFLNRNVAIFGSPGSMKSRAYIRTNILQLAKEGQSMVITDPKGEIFRDMAEFLKNRGYTIKVFNLVNMKHSDRWNPIETIQDDIDAQLFVEVIISNTKVASTKSGDPFWDRAEQNLLKALALYVAMEYPEQERNL
;
A
#
# COMPACT_ATOMS: atom_id res chain seq x y z
N MET A 1 0.90 -5.53 -17.99
CA MET A 1 1.96 -5.56 -16.97
C MET A 1 1.79 -6.84 -16.19
N ASP A 2 2.70 -7.79 -16.42
CA ASP A 2 2.71 -9.10 -15.76
C ASP A 2 3.31 -8.97 -14.36
N PHE A 3 2.51 -9.26 -13.34
CA PHE A 3 2.99 -9.41 -11.96
C PHE A 3 3.47 -10.85 -11.75
N LYS A 4 4.73 -11.13 -12.11
CA LYS A 4 5.47 -12.29 -11.60
C LYS A 4 6.63 -11.75 -10.76
N GLY A 5 6.53 -11.84 -9.44
CA GLY A 5 7.66 -11.48 -8.58
C GLY A 5 7.37 -11.16 -7.12
N CYS A 6 6.51 -11.92 -6.43
CA CYS A 6 6.54 -11.95 -4.96
C CYS A 6 6.44 -13.40 -4.47
N SER A 7 7.59 -14.08 -4.43
CA SER A 7 7.72 -15.32 -3.67
C SER A 7 7.85 -14.96 -2.19
N PHE A 8 6.79 -15.18 -1.42
CA PHE A 8 6.89 -15.15 0.04
C PHE A 8 7.67 -16.39 0.50
N SER A 9 8.87 -16.15 1.04
CA SER A 9 9.65 -17.18 1.72
C SER A 9 8.92 -17.57 3.01
N SER A 10 8.15 -18.65 2.96
CA SER A 10 7.58 -19.28 4.15
C SER A 10 8.70 -20.02 4.90
N LYS A 11 9.33 -19.37 5.87
CA LYS A 11 10.11 -20.11 6.88
C LYS A 11 9.12 -20.93 7.70
N GLY A 12 9.01 -22.22 7.36
CA GLY A 12 8.27 -23.20 8.14
C GLY A 12 8.80 -23.30 9.57
N PRO A 13 7.99 -23.79 10.52
CA PRO A 13 8.38 -23.92 11.92
C PRO A 13 9.52 -24.94 12.05
N GLN A 14 10.75 -24.46 12.31
CA GLN A 14 11.84 -25.33 12.72
C GLN A 14 11.44 -26.06 14.01
N SER A 15 11.50 -27.40 13.99
CA SER A 15 11.11 -28.26 15.11
C SER A 15 11.87 -27.89 16.38
N THR A 16 11.18 -27.91 17.51
CA THR A 16 11.71 -27.59 18.85
C THR A 16 12.98 -28.40 19.16
N THR A 17 13.08 -29.62 18.64
CA THR A 17 14.24 -30.51 18.80
C THR A 17 15.51 -29.99 18.13
N ALA A 18 15.42 -29.41 16.93
CA ALA A 18 16.58 -28.86 16.23
C ALA A 18 17.19 -27.65 16.95
N LYS A 19 16.34 -26.82 17.59
CA LYS A 19 16.78 -25.65 18.37
C LYS A 19 17.50 -26.07 19.65
N ILE A 20 17.00 -27.10 20.33
CA ILE A 20 17.62 -27.64 21.55
C ILE A 20 18.99 -28.25 21.22
N LEU A 21 19.09 -29.04 20.14
CA LEU A 21 20.36 -29.65 19.72
C LEU A 21 21.40 -28.58 19.38
N LEU A 22 21.01 -27.55 18.61
CA LEU A 22 21.90 -26.46 18.26
C LEU A 22 22.39 -25.70 19.51
N SER A 23 21.49 -25.37 20.44
CA SER A 23 21.85 -24.71 21.70
C SER A 23 22.84 -25.54 22.53
N LEU A 24 22.65 -26.86 22.59
CA LEU A 24 23.55 -27.77 23.29
C LEU A 24 24.95 -27.77 22.66
N THR A 25 25.03 -27.85 21.33
CA THR A 25 26.31 -27.82 20.61
C THR A 25 27.09 -26.52 20.82
N VAL A 26 26.39 -25.37 20.81
CA VAL A 26 27.02 -24.07 21.05
C VAL A 26 27.53 -23.95 22.48
N PHE A 27 26.78 -24.47 23.46
CA PHE A 27 27.19 -24.49 24.85
C PHE A 27 28.44 -25.35 25.09
N LEU A 28 28.49 -26.55 24.49
CA LEU A 28 29.66 -27.43 24.57
C LEU A 28 30.91 -26.79 23.92
N LEU A 29 30.73 -26.13 22.78
CA LEU A 29 31.81 -25.39 22.11
C LEU A 29 32.33 -24.25 23.00
N TYR A 30 31.43 -23.51 23.65
CA TYR A 30 31.79 -22.42 24.57
C TYR A 30 32.61 -22.91 25.77
N LEU A 31 32.20 -24.02 26.40
CA LEU A 31 32.96 -24.62 27.50
C LEU A 31 34.35 -25.07 27.06
N PHE A 32 34.46 -25.70 25.89
CA PHE A 32 35.74 -26.12 25.32
C PHE A 32 36.68 -24.93 25.06
N LEU A 33 36.16 -23.87 24.43
CA LEU A 33 36.95 -22.71 24.04
C LEU A 33 37.41 -21.88 25.25
N THR A 34 36.53 -21.70 26.24
CA THR A 34 36.88 -21.00 27.48
C THR A 34 37.87 -21.79 28.32
N ALA A 35 37.74 -23.12 28.39
CA ALA A 35 38.72 -23.98 29.05
C ALA A 35 40.09 -23.88 28.36
N TRP A 36 40.13 -23.90 27.02
CA TRP A 36 41.38 -23.78 26.27
C TRP A 36 42.09 -22.44 26.52
N LEU A 37 41.34 -21.33 26.55
CA LEU A 37 41.90 -19.98 26.68
C LEU A 37 42.25 -19.61 28.14
N PHE A 38 41.36 -19.89 29.09
CA PHE A 38 41.48 -19.39 30.47
C PHE A 38 42.26 -20.31 31.41
N VAL A 39 42.30 -21.61 31.17
CA VAL A 39 43.01 -22.53 32.06
C VAL A 39 44.54 -22.31 32.05
N PRO A 40 45.19 -22.09 30.89
CA PRO A 40 46.60 -21.70 30.86
C PRO A 40 46.86 -20.38 31.58
N LEU A 41 45.94 -19.40 31.52
CA LEU A 41 46.03 -18.12 32.25
C LEU A 41 45.91 -18.30 33.77
N ILE A 42 45.03 -19.18 34.23
CA ILE A 42 44.92 -19.49 35.66
C ILE A 42 46.22 -20.14 36.14
N LYS A 43 46.80 -21.03 35.33
CA LYS A 43 48.07 -21.71 35.65
C LYS A 43 49.25 -20.74 35.64
N THR A 44 49.31 -19.80 34.69
CA THR A 44 50.36 -18.76 34.68
C THR A 44 50.27 -17.90 35.94
N PHE A 45 49.06 -17.50 36.34
CA PHE A 45 48.83 -16.69 37.54
C PHE A 45 49.21 -17.44 38.81
N GLN A 46 48.87 -18.73 38.92
CA GLN A 46 49.31 -19.58 40.04
C GLN A 46 50.83 -19.66 40.13
N LEU A 47 51.50 -19.84 38.98
CA LEU A 47 52.96 -19.97 38.92
C LEU A 47 53.67 -18.63 39.22
N LEU A 48 53.07 -17.51 38.83
CA LEU A 48 53.52 -16.15 39.21
C LEU A 48 53.29 -15.87 40.70
N SER A 49 52.17 -16.31 41.28
CA SER A 49 51.84 -16.09 42.70
C SER A 49 52.73 -16.88 43.67
N GLN A 50 53.46 -17.88 43.18
CA GLN A 50 54.42 -18.69 43.95
C GLN A 50 55.84 -18.10 43.95
N LEU A 51 56.05 -16.94 43.30
CA LEU A 51 57.35 -16.28 43.27
C LEU A 51 57.64 -15.56 44.59
N ASN A 52 58.68 -16.01 45.28
CA ASN A 52 59.23 -15.34 46.44
C ASN A 52 60.28 -14.31 45.94
N PRO A 53 60.20 -13.01 46.28
CA PRO A 53 61.10 -11.98 45.76
C PRO A 53 62.58 -12.15 46.11
N GLN A 54 62.96 -13.18 46.88
CA GLN A 54 64.35 -13.46 47.26
C GLN A 54 65.00 -14.64 46.52
N THR A 55 64.30 -15.33 45.60
CA THR A 55 64.87 -16.43 44.80
C THR A 55 64.82 -16.10 43.31
N ASN A 56 65.99 -15.99 42.67
CA ASN A 56 66.15 -15.73 41.24
C ASN A 56 65.88 -16.98 40.38
N THR A 57 64.70 -17.59 40.53
CA THR A 57 64.29 -18.73 39.70
C THR A 57 63.71 -18.22 38.39
N LYS A 58 64.39 -18.50 37.27
CA LYS A 58 63.83 -18.30 35.91
C LYS A 58 62.57 -19.14 35.77
N ILE A 59 61.45 -18.49 35.45
CA ILE A 59 60.18 -19.15 35.21
C ILE A 59 60.22 -19.83 33.85
N ASP A 60 59.97 -21.14 33.82
CA ASP A 60 59.79 -21.86 32.57
C ASP A 60 58.34 -21.78 32.10
N PHE A 61 58.11 -21.04 31.01
CA PHE A 61 56.80 -20.89 30.37
C PHE A 61 56.52 -21.94 29.30
N THR A 62 57.43 -22.90 29.07
CA THR A 62 57.30 -23.95 28.06
C THR A 62 56.01 -24.78 28.23
N PRO A 63 55.56 -25.16 29.45
CA PRO A 63 54.30 -25.88 29.64
C PRO A 63 53.08 -25.09 29.20
N ILE A 64 53.06 -23.77 29.46
CA ILE A 64 51.94 -22.89 29.11
C ILE A 64 51.85 -22.73 27.60
N LYS A 65 52.99 -22.56 26.92
CA LYS A 65 53.05 -22.50 25.45
C LYS A 65 52.53 -23.79 24.81
N GLN A 66 52.82 -24.94 25.42
CA GLN A 66 52.30 -26.24 24.98
C GLN A 66 50.80 -26.41 25.24
N MET A 67 50.27 -25.85 26.33
CA MET A 67 48.82 -25.86 26.60
C MET A 67 48.03 -25.01 25.60
N TYR A 68 48.57 -23.88 25.14
CA TYR A 68 47.96 -23.12 24.05
C TYR A 68 48.06 -23.85 22.70
N ALA A 69 49.14 -24.59 22.45
CA ALA A 69 49.29 -25.39 21.23
C ALA A 69 48.37 -26.62 21.21
N ASN A 70 48.08 -27.21 22.37
CA ASN A 70 47.28 -28.44 22.51
C ASN A 70 46.10 -28.24 23.50
N PRO A 71 44.88 -27.96 23.01
CA PRO A 71 43.70 -27.69 23.85
C PRO A 71 43.34 -28.80 24.86
N LEU A 72 43.65 -30.05 24.51
CA LEU A 72 43.37 -31.22 25.37
C LEU A 72 44.20 -31.21 26.66
N LEU A 73 45.38 -30.61 26.66
CA LEU A 73 46.20 -30.47 27.87
C LEU A 73 45.57 -29.49 28.86
N SER A 74 44.94 -28.41 28.37
CA SER A 74 44.16 -27.48 29.19
C SER A 74 42.96 -28.16 29.84
N ILE A 75 42.29 -29.07 29.13
CA ILE A 75 41.16 -29.84 29.67
C ILE A 75 41.64 -30.86 30.71
N LYS A 76 42.78 -31.50 30.50
CA LYS A 76 43.38 -32.41 31.47
C LYS A 76 43.73 -31.70 32.79
N GLU A 77 44.21 -30.46 32.71
CA GLU A 77 44.57 -29.66 33.89
C GLU A 77 43.34 -29.19 34.70
N LEU A 78 42.13 -29.24 34.12
CA LEU A 78 40.87 -29.00 34.83
C LEU A 78 40.59 -30.05 35.94
N ALA A 79 41.27 -31.20 35.89
CA ALA A 79 41.19 -32.22 36.95
C ALA A 79 41.86 -31.76 38.26
N ASN A 80 42.69 -30.70 38.22
CA ASN A 80 43.31 -30.15 39.42
C ASN A 80 42.29 -29.31 40.23
N PRO A 81 42.04 -29.64 41.51
CA PRO A 81 41.01 -28.98 42.32
C PRO A 81 41.25 -27.48 42.54
N ALA A 82 42.51 -27.01 42.48
CA ALA A 82 42.83 -25.59 42.62
C ALA A 82 42.46 -24.79 41.36
N VAL A 83 42.72 -25.36 40.17
CA VAL A 83 42.42 -24.74 38.87
C VAL A 83 40.91 -24.78 38.61
N LEU A 84 40.25 -25.89 38.95
CA LEU A 84 38.81 -26.08 38.78
C LEU A 84 37.98 -25.04 39.55
N LYS A 85 38.34 -24.74 40.81
CA LYS A 85 37.61 -23.75 41.63
C LYS A 85 37.64 -22.36 41.00
N VAL A 86 38.80 -21.91 40.54
CA VAL A 86 38.97 -20.59 39.92
C VAL A 86 38.24 -20.53 38.57
N TYR A 87 38.30 -21.61 37.79
CA TYR A 87 37.58 -21.70 36.51
C TYR A 87 36.05 -21.70 36.69
N LEU A 88 35.51 -22.35 37.73
CA LEU A 88 34.07 -22.32 38.05
C LEU A 88 33.60 -20.91 38.45
N ILE A 89 34.40 -20.17 39.21
CA ILE A 89 34.10 -18.76 39.54
C ILE A 89 34.08 -17.90 38.26
N PHE A 90 35.00 -18.14 37.34
CA PHE A 90 35.03 -17.45 36.05
C PHE A 90 33.78 -17.77 35.19
N LEU A 91 33.34 -19.04 35.14
CA LEU A 91 32.12 -19.42 34.44
C LEU A 91 30.87 -18.75 35.02
N LEU A 92 30.79 -18.62 36.35
CA LEU A 92 29.68 -17.97 37.04
C LEU A 92 29.53 -16.49 36.65
N ILE A 93 30.62 -15.80 36.34
CA ILE A 93 30.63 -14.37 35.96
C ILE A 93 30.49 -14.18 34.44
N SER A 94 31.09 -15.06 33.65
CA SER A 94 31.12 -14.93 32.18
C SER A 94 29.79 -15.30 31.52
N ILE A 95 29.03 -16.26 32.07
CA ILE A 95 27.72 -16.64 31.52
C ILE A 95 26.70 -15.48 31.61
N PRO A 96 26.49 -14.82 32.78
CA PRO A 96 25.55 -13.70 32.89
C PRO A 96 25.95 -12.49 32.05
N THR A 97 27.25 -12.18 31.96
CA THR A 97 27.74 -11.03 31.18
C THR A 97 27.52 -11.23 29.67
N ILE A 98 27.70 -12.45 29.16
CA ILE A 98 27.37 -12.79 27.77
C ILE A 98 25.86 -12.70 27.52
N ILE A 99 25.03 -13.19 28.46
CA ILE A 99 23.57 -13.07 28.36
C ILE A 99 23.14 -11.60 28.32
N ALA A 100 23.69 -10.76 29.21
CA ALA A 100 23.42 -9.33 29.23
C ALA A 100 23.84 -8.65 27.91
N LEU A 101 25.01 -8.99 27.36
CA LEU A 101 25.46 -8.52 26.04
C LEU A 101 24.55 -8.95 24.90
N ILE A 102 24.04 -10.19 24.92
CA ILE A 102 23.09 -10.67 23.90
C ILE A 102 21.74 -9.92 24.01
N ILE A 103 21.27 -9.64 25.22
CA ILE A 103 20.05 -8.85 25.44
C ILE A 103 20.25 -7.42 24.95
N LEU A 104 21.38 -6.79 25.26
CA LEU A 104 21.75 -5.46 24.76
C LEU A 104 21.87 -5.43 23.24
N ALA A 105 22.54 -6.41 22.63
CA ALA A 105 22.67 -6.51 21.18
C ALA A 105 21.33 -6.74 20.48
N LYS A 106 20.40 -7.49 21.10
CA LYS A 106 19.03 -7.64 20.60
C LYS A 106 18.19 -6.37 20.82
N SER A 107 18.49 -5.59 21.85
CA SER A 107 17.84 -4.31 22.13
C SER A 107 18.32 -3.20 21.18
N THR A 108 19.57 -3.26 20.71
CA THR A 108 20.14 -2.32 19.74
C THR A 108 19.91 -2.74 18.29
N ASP A 109 19.44 -3.97 18.05
CA ASP A 109 18.89 -4.40 16.76
C ASP A 109 17.53 -3.72 16.51
N TYR A 110 17.59 -2.39 16.40
CA TYR A 110 16.57 -1.56 15.81
C TYR A 110 16.57 -1.86 14.32
N LYS A 111 16.07 -3.05 13.98
CA LYS A 111 15.64 -3.37 12.63
C LYS A 111 14.81 -2.19 12.18
N GLY A 112 15.21 -1.55 11.09
CA GLY A 112 14.42 -0.55 10.39
C GLY A 112 13.09 -1.19 10.01
N HIS A 113 12.14 -1.14 10.93
CA HIS A 113 10.77 -1.50 10.68
C HIS A 113 10.23 -0.34 9.88
N GLY A 114 10.16 -0.51 8.56
CA GLY A 114 9.12 0.16 7.79
C GLY A 114 7.79 0.03 8.52
N ILE A 115 6.95 1.06 8.39
CA ILE A 115 5.66 1.27 9.04
C ILE A 115 5.04 -0.04 9.55
N LYS A 116 5.09 -0.25 10.87
CA LYS A 116 4.39 -1.35 11.53
C LYS A 116 2.90 -1.00 11.54
N TYR A 117 2.15 -1.52 10.58
CA TYR A 117 0.69 -1.52 10.64
C TYR A 117 0.27 -2.36 11.85
N LEU A 118 -0.18 -1.69 12.90
CA LEU A 118 -0.87 -2.35 14.01
C LEU A 118 -2.18 -2.90 13.43
N ARG A 119 -2.25 -4.22 13.19
CA ARG A 119 -3.48 -4.86 12.64
C ARG A 119 -4.70 -4.67 13.55
N ASP A 120 -4.46 -4.42 14.83
CA ASP A 120 -5.48 -4.31 15.87
C ASP A 120 -5.73 -2.86 16.34
N ASP A 121 -4.91 -1.89 15.91
CA ASP A 121 -5.08 -0.47 16.22
C ASP A 121 -5.38 0.28 14.91
N GLY A 122 -6.67 0.43 14.62
CA GLY A 122 -7.19 1.08 13.40
C GLY A 122 -6.96 2.59 13.32
N THR A 123 -6.15 3.16 14.22
CA THR A 123 -5.83 4.60 14.30
C THR A 123 -5.26 5.19 13.00
N HIS A 124 -4.67 4.36 12.13
CA HIS A 124 -4.14 4.79 10.83
C HIS A 124 -4.86 4.16 9.62
N GLY A 125 -6.03 3.57 9.84
CA GLY A 125 -6.83 2.92 8.82
C GLY A 125 -6.56 1.43 8.70
N THR A 126 -7.64 0.64 8.60
CA THR A 126 -7.63 -0.82 8.47
C THR A 126 -7.59 -1.29 7.02
N ALA A 127 -7.24 -0.38 6.09
CA ALA A 127 -7.22 -0.67 4.67
C ALA A 127 -6.22 -1.78 4.37
N ASN A 128 -6.69 -2.83 3.69
CA ASN A 128 -5.87 -3.94 3.27
C ASN A 128 -6.24 -4.37 1.85
N TRP A 129 -5.32 -5.06 1.18
CA TRP A 129 -5.58 -5.67 -0.10
C TRP A 129 -6.68 -6.73 0.05
N MET A 130 -7.74 -6.55 -0.71
CA MET A 130 -8.88 -7.47 -0.72
C MET A 130 -8.45 -8.85 -1.24
N THR A 131 -8.76 -9.89 -0.50
CA THR A 131 -8.53 -11.27 -0.93
C THR A 131 -9.58 -11.72 -1.95
N VAL A 132 -9.28 -12.77 -2.73
CA VAL A 132 -10.23 -13.33 -3.70
C VAL A 132 -11.51 -13.82 -3.02
N GLN A 133 -11.43 -14.31 -1.78
CA GLN A 133 -12.61 -14.76 -1.02
C GLN A 133 -13.50 -13.58 -0.61
N GLU A 134 -12.91 -12.47 -0.17
CA GLU A 134 -13.65 -11.24 0.16
C GLU A 134 -14.26 -10.61 -1.10
N ALA A 135 -13.49 -10.57 -2.19
CA ALA A 135 -13.98 -10.05 -3.47
C ALA A 135 -15.24 -10.78 -3.95
N LYS A 136 -15.31 -12.11 -3.81
CA LYS A 136 -16.52 -12.88 -4.17
C LYS A 136 -17.77 -12.53 -3.36
N LYS A 137 -17.63 -11.93 -2.17
CA LYS A 137 -18.76 -11.53 -1.34
C LYS A 137 -19.42 -10.23 -1.80
N VAL A 138 -18.67 -9.37 -2.50
CA VAL A 138 -19.12 -8.01 -2.85
C VAL A 138 -19.05 -7.68 -4.34
N LEU A 139 -18.21 -8.39 -5.10
CA LEU A 139 -18.01 -8.24 -6.54
C LEU A 139 -18.47 -9.48 -7.30
N GLY A 140 -18.93 -9.27 -8.54
CA GLY A 140 -19.26 -10.33 -9.48
C GLY A 140 -18.00 -10.86 -10.16
N ILE A 141 -17.58 -12.09 -9.85
CA ILE A 141 -16.43 -12.72 -10.51
C ILE A 141 -16.92 -13.72 -11.56
N GLY A 142 -16.82 -13.34 -12.84
CA GLY A 142 -17.24 -14.15 -13.98
C GLY A 142 -18.75 -14.12 -14.26
N THR A 143 -19.51 -13.32 -13.54
CA THR A 143 -20.96 -13.11 -13.77
C THR A 143 -21.22 -12.27 -15.01
N ASN A 144 -20.27 -11.39 -15.40
CA ASN A 144 -20.37 -10.49 -16.54
C ASN A 144 -21.63 -9.62 -16.52
N LYS A 145 -22.00 -9.13 -15.33
CA LYS A 145 -23.15 -8.26 -15.06
C LYS A 145 -22.74 -7.09 -14.17
N GLY A 146 -23.18 -5.88 -14.51
CA GLY A 146 -22.82 -4.62 -13.87
C GLY A 146 -21.50 -4.02 -14.39
N LEU A 147 -21.00 -3.01 -13.70
CA LEU A 147 -19.83 -2.23 -14.13
C LEU A 147 -18.55 -3.07 -14.10
N ILE A 148 -17.78 -3.07 -15.17
CA ILE A 148 -16.51 -3.82 -15.24
C ILE A 148 -15.44 -3.02 -14.50
N LEU A 149 -14.84 -3.65 -13.48
CA LEU A 149 -13.72 -3.09 -12.71
C LEU A 149 -12.36 -3.63 -13.16
N GLY A 150 -12.33 -4.85 -13.71
CA GLY A 150 -11.08 -5.46 -14.16
C GLY A 150 -11.17 -6.97 -14.35
N ARG A 151 -10.08 -7.67 -14.05
CA ARG A 151 -10.00 -9.15 -14.15
C ARG A 151 -9.18 -9.76 -13.03
N ILE A 152 -9.57 -10.96 -12.61
CA ILE A 152 -8.77 -11.84 -11.74
C ILE A 152 -8.54 -13.13 -12.52
N GLY A 153 -7.28 -13.36 -12.93
CA GLY A 153 -6.94 -14.44 -13.85
C GLY A 153 -7.64 -14.27 -15.21
N SER A 154 -8.43 -15.28 -15.60
CA SER A 154 -9.24 -15.27 -16.82
C SER A 154 -10.68 -14.76 -16.62
N LYS A 155 -11.07 -14.44 -15.37
CA LYS A 155 -12.45 -14.04 -15.04
C LYS A 155 -12.56 -12.53 -14.96
N VAL A 156 -13.59 -11.98 -15.59
CA VAL A 156 -13.96 -10.56 -15.47
C VAL A 156 -14.49 -10.31 -14.06
N VAL A 157 -14.10 -9.18 -13.47
CA VAL A 157 -14.60 -8.69 -12.20
C VAL A 157 -15.51 -7.51 -12.45
N THR A 158 -16.74 -7.60 -11.98
CA THR A 158 -17.75 -6.55 -12.09
C THR A 158 -18.24 -6.09 -10.73
N LEU A 159 -18.75 -4.87 -10.66
CA LEU A 159 -19.58 -4.38 -9.57
C LEU A 159 -21.05 -4.68 -9.92
N PRO A 160 -21.69 -5.63 -9.24
CA PRO A 160 -23.06 -6.02 -9.53
C PRO A 160 -24.05 -4.85 -9.33
N PRO A 161 -25.13 -4.77 -10.12
CA PRO A 161 -26.14 -3.69 -9.96
C PRO A 161 -26.78 -3.65 -8.57
N ASP A 162 -26.91 -4.82 -7.93
CA ASP A 162 -27.49 -5.07 -6.61
C ASP A 162 -26.47 -4.94 -5.46
N SER A 163 -25.24 -4.52 -5.75
CA SER A 163 -24.24 -4.27 -4.71
C SER A 163 -24.62 -3.09 -3.82
N PHE A 164 -24.35 -3.21 -2.52
CA PHE A 164 -24.49 -2.11 -1.55
C PHE A 164 -23.39 -1.05 -1.68
N LEU A 165 -22.36 -1.30 -2.50
CA LEU A 165 -21.26 -0.38 -2.71
C LEU A 165 -21.66 0.79 -3.63
N ASN A 166 -21.03 1.94 -3.41
CA ASN A 166 -21.17 3.08 -4.30
C ASN A 166 -20.68 2.72 -5.72
N ARG A 167 -21.47 3.07 -6.74
CA ARG A 167 -21.18 2.76 -8.15
C ARG A 167 -20.34 3.83 -8.85
N ASN A 168 -20.04 4.94 -8.17
CA ASN A 168 -19.14 5.95 -8.70
C ASN A 168 -17.70 5.43 -8.69
N VAL A 169 -17.03 5.53 -9.84
CA VAL A 169 -15.65 5.05 -10.01
C VAL A 169 -14.76 6.19 -10.47
N ALA A 170 -13.69 6.44 -9.71
CA ALA A 170 -12.63 7.37 -10.09
C ALA A 170 -11.45 6.58 -10.68
N ILE A 171 -10.97 6.99 -11.85
CA ILE A 171 -9.91 6.30 -12.59
C ILE A 171 -8.72 7.23 -12.75
N PHE A 172 -7.58 6.83 -12.17
CA PHE A 172 -6.34 7.58 -12.25
C PHE A 172 -5.35 6.88 -13.18
N GLY A 173 -4.62 7.66 -13.97
CA GLY A 173 -3.57 7.15 -14.83
C GLY A 173 -2.95 8.24 -15.69
N SER A 174 -1.66 8.09 -16.02
CA SER A 174 -0.93 9.02 -16.90
C SER A 174 -1.55 9.11 -18.29
N PRO A 175 -1.27 10.16 -19.09
CA PRO A 175 -1.54 10.14 -20.52
C PRO A 175 -0.96 8.87 -21.18
N GLY A 176 -1.68 8.26 -22.12
CA GLY A 176 -1.24 7.02 -22.79
C GLY A 176 -1.47 5.72 -22.00
N SER A 177 -1.91 5.77 -20.73
CA SER A 177 -2.26 4.58 -19.92
C SER A 177 -3.51 3.81 -20.38
N MET A 178 -4.06 4.15 -21.54
CA MET A 178 -5.21 3.49 -22.16
C MET A 178 -6.52 3.58 -21.37
N LYS A 179 -6.70 4.54 -20.45
CA LYS A 179 -7.95 4.72 -19.66
C LYS A 179 -9.23 4.62 -20.52
N SER A 180 -9.28 5.37 -21.62
CA SER A 180 -10.42 5.38 -22.55
C SER A 180 -10.67 4.00 -23.20
N ARG A 181 -9.62 3.23 -23.48
CA ARG A 181 -9.74 1.90 -24.12
C ARG A 181 -10.00 0.79 -23.10
N ALA A 182 -9.27 0.79 -21.99
CA ALA A 182 -9.30 -0.25 -20.97
C ALA A 182 -10.57 -0.20 -20.14
N TYR A 183 -11.04 1.00 -19.76
CA TYR A 183 -12.20 1.16 -18.87
C TYR A 183 -13.43 1.71 -19.58
N ILE A 184 -13.32 2.86 -20.25
CA ILE A 184 -14.50 3.57 -20.80
C ILE A 184 -15.17 2.75 -21.91
N ARG A 185 -14.44 2.40 -22.98
CA ARG A 185 -14.99 1.60 -24.09
C ARG A 185 -15.49 0.23 -23.62
N THR A 186 -14.75 -0.43 -22.73
CA THR A 186 -15.16 -1.72 -22.14
C THR A 186 -16.49 -1.61 -21.39
N ASN A 187 -16.68 -0.56 -20.59
CA ASN A 187 -17.93 -0.33 -19.88
C ASN A 187 -19.06 0.10 -20.82
N ILE A 188 -18.81 0.86 -21.90
CA ILE A 188 -19.83 1.15 -22.92
C ILE A 188 -20.36 -0.14 -23.54
N LEU A 189 -19.48 -1.08 -23.89
CA LEU A 189 -19.90 -2.39 -24.43
C LEU A 189 -20.76 -3.17 -23.42
N GLN A 190 -20.39 -3.15 -22.14
CA GLN A 190 -21.14 -3.82 -21.09
C GLN A 190 -22.51 -3.17 -20.85
N LEU A 191 -22.56 -1.85 -20.73
CA LEU A 191 -23.79 -1.09 -20.54
C LEU A 191 -24.73 -1.22 -21.75
N ALA A 192 -24.18 -1.24 -22.96
CA ALA A 192 -24.93 -1.50 -24.19
C ALA A 192 -25.54 -2.91 -24.21
N LYS A 193 -24.79 -3.92 -23.73
CA LYS A 193 -25.31 -5.28 -23.57
C LYS A 193 -26.46 -5.34 -22.56
N GLU A 194 -26.43 -4.49 -21.54
CA GLU A 194 -27.45 -4.38 -20.50
C GLU A 194 -28.58 -3.39 -20.82
N GLY A 195 -28.59 -2.80 -22.01
CA GLY A 195 -29.63 -1.85 -22.44
C GLY A 195 -29.69 -0.56 -21.62
N GLN A 196 -28.58 -0.15 -21.00
CA GLN A 196 -28.53 1.04 -20.14
C GLN A 196 -28.34 2.31 -20.97
N SER A 197 -28.99 3.40 -20.56
CA SER A 197 -28.74 4.74 -21.12
C SER A 197 -27.36 5.26 -20.72
N MET A 198 -26.73 6.04 -21.61
CA MET A 198 -25.37 6.53 -21.42
C MET A 198 -25.26 8.01 -21.77
N VAL A 199 -24.65 8.79 -20.89
CA VAL A 199 -24.21 10.17 -21.15
C VAL A 199 -22.70 10.19 -21.03
N ILE A 200 -22.01 10.61 -22.09
CA ILE A 200 -20.55 10.50 -22.19
C ILE A 200 -19.99 11.87 -22.57
N THR A 201 -19.08 12.38 -21.75
CA THR A 201 -18.27 13.56 -22.08
C THR A 201 -17.05 13.12 -22.88
N ASP A 202 -16.96 13.55 -24.14
CA ASP A 202 -15.89 13.14 -25.07
C ASP A 202 -15.19 14.36 -25.70
N PRO A 203 -14.25 14.99 -24.98
CA PRO A 203 -13.58 16.21 -25.46
C PRO A 203 -12.83 16.04 -26.79
N LYS A 204 -12.46 14.81 -27.18
CA LYS A 204 -11.68 14.51 -28.39
C LYS A 204 -12.51 13.88 -29.51
N GLY A 205 -13.78 13.57 -29.25
CA GLY A 205 -14.66 12.84 -30.17
C GLY A 205 -14.17 11.40 -30.46
N GLU A 206 -13.26 10.83 -29.65
CA GLU A 206 -12.71 9.50 -29.92
C GLU A 206 -13.69 8.38 -29.58
N ILE A 207 -14.50 8.56 -28.53
CA ILE A 207 -15.48 7.59 -28.09
C ILE A 207 -16.66 7.57 -29.06
N PHE A 208 -17.12 8.75 -29.48
CA PHE A 208 -18.18 8.85 -30.47
C PHE A 208 -17.80 8.16 -31.78
N ARG A 209 -16.60 8.46 -32.33
CA ARG A 209 -16.12 7.85 -33.57
C ARG A 209 -16.05 6.32 -33.50
N ASP A 210 -15.57 5.78 -32.37
CA ASP A 210 -15.35 4.34 -32.23
C ASP A 210 -16.64 3.56 -31.92
N MET A 211 -17.57 4.17 -31.17
CA MET A 211 -18.69 3.43 -30.55
C MET A 211 -20.05 3.77 -31.14
N ALA A 212 -20.21 4.88 -31.86
CA ALA A 212 -21.53 5.33 -32.31
C ALA A 212 -22.20 4.31 -33.25
N GLU A 213 -21.50 3.82 -34.26
CA GLU A 213 -22.09 2.82 -35.17
C GLU A 213 -22.49 1.53 -34.44
N PHE A 214 -21.64 1.07 -33.52
CA PHE A 214 -21.95 -0.09 -32.68
C PHE A 214 -23.22 0.12 -31.84
N LEU A 215 -23.37 1.28 -31.19
CA LEU A 215 -24.55 1.60 -30.37
C LEU A 215 -25.80 1.74 -31.23
N LYS A 216 -25.69 2.36 -32.42
CA LYS A 216 -26.80 2.49 -33.36
C LYS A 216 -27.30 1.12 -33.80
N ASN A 217 -26.38 0.20 -34.12
CA ASN A 217 -26.70 -1.18 -34.48
C ASN A 217 -27.34 -1.98 -33.33
N ARG A 218 -27.19 -1.52 -32.09
CA ARG A 218 -27.86 -2.06 -30.89
C ARG A 218 -29.21 -1.40 -30.60
N GLY A 219 -29.68 -0.49 -31.45
CA GLY A 219 -30.97 0.18 -31.30
C GLY A 219 -30.95 1.46 -30.46
N TYR A 220 -29.77 1.99 -30.13
CA TYR A 220 -29.67 3.25 -29.39
C TYR A 220 -29.98 4.45 -30.28
N THR A 221 -30.76 5.39 -29.75
CA THR A 221 -30.83 6.76 -30.28
C THR A 221 -29.59 7.53 -29.81
N ILE A 222 -28.75 7.93 -30.75
CA ILE A 222 -27.52 8.64 -30.46
C ILE A 222 -27.74 10.13 -30.68
N LYS A 223 -27.39 10.93 -29.66
CA LYS A 223 -27.45 12.39 -29.68
C LYS A 223 -26.07 12.94 -29.35
N VAL A 224 -25.66 13.97 -30.09
CA VAL A 224 -24.35 14.62 -29.96
C VAL A 224 -24.54 16.09 -29.64
N PHE A 225 -24.03 16.51 -28.49
CA PHE A 225 -23.96 17.92 -28.15
C PHE A 225 -22.54 18.45 -28.39
N ASN A 226 -22.31 19.01 -29.57
CA ASN A 226 -21.01 19.53 -29.99
C ASN A 226 -20.99 21.07 -29.96
N LEU A 227 -20.28 21.63 -28.99
CA LEU A 227 -20.12 23.08 -28.81
C LEU A 227 -19.01 23.69 -29.68
N VAL A 228 -18.11 22.87 -30.25
CA VAL A 228 -17.01 23.36 -31.11
C VAL A 228 -17.47 23.51 -32.55
N ASN A 229 -18.18 22.51 -33.07
CA ASN A 229 -18.78 22.56 -34.40
C ASN A 229 -20.28 22.29 -34.33
N MET A 230 -21.03 23.38 -34.20
CA MET A 230 -22.49 23.36 -34.07
C MET A 230 -23.22 22.79 -35.31
N LYS A 231 -22.55 22.66 -36.48
CA LYS A 231 -23.13 21.99 -37.65
C LYS A 231 -23.24 20.46 -37.47
N HIS A 232 -22.46 19.90 -36.56
CA HIS A 232 -22.45 18.46 -36.23
C HIS A 232 -22.99 18.19 -34.82
N SER A 233 -23.86 19.08 -34.32
CA SER A 233 -24.53 18.96 -33.03
C SER A 233 -26.02 18.76 -33.26
N ASP A 234 -26.67 17.90 -32.46
CA ASP A 234 -28.13 17.78 -32.41
C ASP A 234 -28.81 19.05 -31.88
N ARG A 235 -28.01 20.00 -31.33
CA ARG A 235 -28.42 21.24 -30.69
C ARG A 235 -29.34 21.00 -29.48
N TRP A 236 -29.41 21.98 -28.60
CA TRP A 236 -30.27 21.94 -27.45
C TRP A 236 -30.63 23.37 -27.09
N ASN A 237 -31.91 23.60 -26.82
CA ASN A 237 -32.43 24.87 -26.37
C ASN A 237 -32.68 24.82 -24.86
N PRO A 238 -31.86 25.48 -24.03
CA PRO A 238 -32.05 25.45 -22.59
C PRO A 238 -33.27 26.28 -22.13
N ILE A 239 -33.73 27.26 -22.91
CA ILE A 239 -34.90 28.08 -22.55
C ILE A 239 -36.18 27.23 -22.51
N GLU A 240 -36.28 26.21 -23.36
CA GLU A 240 -37.39 25.26 -23.37
C GLU A 240 -37.54 24.50 -22.04
N THR A 241 -36.46 24.39 -21.26
CA THR A 241 -36.48 23.68 -19.97
C THR A 241 -36.98 24.54 -18.81
N ILE A 242 -37.18 25.85 -19.02
CA ILE A 242 -37.60 26.78 -17.98
C ILE A 242 -39.13 26.80 -17.91
N GLN A 243 -39.70 26.13 -16.91
CA GLN A 243 -41.16 26.11 -16.71
C GLN A 243 -41.62 26.99 -15.55
N ASP A 244 -40.71 27.31 -14.62
CA ASP A 244 -41.00 28.14 -13.47
C ASP A 244 -39.78 28.97 -12.99
N ASP A 245 -39.97 29.70 -11.90
CA ASP A 245 -38.94 30.52 -11.27
C ASP A 245 -37.74 29.70 -10.74
N ILE A 246 -37.97 28.44 -10.35
CA ILE A 246 -36.95 27.55 -9.81
C ILE A 246 -36.05 27.04 -10.94
N ASP A 247 -36.65 26.63 -12.07
CA ASP A 247 -35.91 26.24 -13.27
C ASP A 247 -35.06 27.39 -13.81
N ALA A 248 -35.63 28.60 -13.83
CA ALA A 248 -34.90 29.81 -14.23
C ALA A 248 -33.72 30.09 -13.29
N GLN A 249 -33.92 29.94 -11.98
CA GLN A 249 -32.85 30.08 -11.00
C GLN A 249 -31.73 29.06 -11.26
N LEU A 250 -32.06 27.79 -11.45
CA LEU A 250 -31.10 26.72 -11.72
C LEU A 250 -30.33 26.97 -13.02
N PHE A 251 -31.04 27.35 -14.08
CA PHE A 251 -30.43 27.69 -15.37
C PHE A 251 -29.38 28.80 -15.22
N VAL A 252 -29.74 29.90 -14.56
CA VAL A 252 -28.84 31.03 -14.32
C VAL A 252 -27.65 30.66 -13.45
N GLU A 253 -27.87 29.91 -12.38
CA GLU A 253 -26.80 29.43 -11.50
C GLU A 253 -25.81 28.54 -12.25
N VAL A 254 -26.29 27.64 -13.11
CA VAL A 254 -25.43 26.79 -13.94
C VAL A 254 -24.61 27.63 -14.92
N ILE A 255 -25.21 28.60 -15.60
CA ILE A 255 -24.48 29.47 -16.52
C ILE A 255 -23.40 30.27 -15.79
N ILE A 256 -23.77 30.98 -14.73
CA ILE A 256 -22.86 31.88 -14.00
C ILE A 256 -21.75 31.10 -13.29
N SER A 257 -22.05 29.94 -12.68
CA SER A 257 -21.02 29.12 -12.03
C SER A 257 -19.97 28.58 -13.01
N ASN A 258 -20.34 28.32 -14.27
CA ASN A 258 -19.42 27.82 -15.30
C ASN A 258 -18.67 28.95 -16.05
N THR A 259 -19.12 30.20 -15.98
CA THR A 259 -18.44 31.36 -16.60
C THR A 259 -17.57 32.15 -15.62
N LYS A 260 -17.74 31.97 -14.30
CA LYS A 260 -16.86 32.58 -13.29
C LYS A 260 -15.42 32.10 -13.48
N VAL A 261 -14.53 33.04 -13.81
CA VAL A 261 -13.10 32.78 -13.89
C VAL A 261 -12.53 32.62 -12.48
N ALA A 262 -11.88 31.50 -12.19
CA ALA A 262 -11.37 31.12 -10.87
C ALA A 262 -10.31 32.07 -10.26
N SER A 263 -9.89 33.12 -10.98
CA SER A 263 -8.79 34.01 -10.60
C SER A 263 -9.19 35.44 -10.25
N THR A 264 -10.47 35.81 -10.30
CA THR A 264 -10.88 37.14 -9.84
C THR A 264 -11.11 37.09 -8.33
N LYS A 265 -10.30 37.85 -7.57
CA LYS A 265 -10.58 38.11 -6.14
C LYS A 265 -12.06 38.47 -6.00
N SER A 266 -12.77 37.75 -5.15
CA SER A 266 -14.19 37.93 -4.88
C SER A 266 -14.50 39.43 -4.72
N GLY A 267 -15.13 40.01 -5.74
CA GLY A 267 -15.64 41.37 -5.70
C GLY A 267 -16.85 41.46 -4.76
N ASP A 268 -17.52 42.61 -4.76
CA ASP A 268 -18.75 42.80 -3.99
C ASP A 268 -19.83 41.78 -4.45
N PRO A 269 -20.36 40.93 -3.56
CA PRO A 269 -21.44 39.98 -3.87
C PRO A 269 -22.70 40.63 -4.45
N PHE A 270 -22.87 41.95 -4.29
CA PHE A 270 -23.95 42.70 -4.92
C PHE A 270 -23.98 42.50 -6.44
N TRP A 271 -22.83 42.58 -7.12
CA TRP A 271 -22.76 42.50 -8.58
C TRP A 271 -23.10 41.10 -9.09
N ASP A 272 -22.58 40.06 -8.43
CA ASP A 272 -22.92 38.67 -8.73
C ASP A 272 -24.42 38.40 -8.61
N ARG A 273 -25.06 38.95 -7.56
CA ARG A 273 -26.51 38.80 -7.34
C ARG A 273 -27.34 39.61 -8.32
N ALA A 274 -26.89 40.82 -8.67
CA ALA A 274 -27.56 41.66 -9.64
C ALA A 274 -27.54 41.02 -11.04
N GLU A 275 -26.39 40.46 -11.45
CA GLU A 275 -26.25 39.70 -12.70
C GLU A 275 -27.18 38.47 -12.71
N GLN A 276 -27.17 37.69 -11.62
CA GLN A 276 -28.07 36.54 -11.47
C GLN A 276 -29.55 36.94 -11.63
N ASN A 277 -30.00 37.94 -10.87
CA ASN A 277 -31.40 38.37 -10.91
C ASN A 277 -31.81 38.92 -12.28
N LEU A 278 -30.91 39.66 -12.94
CA LEU A 278 -31.19 40.19 -14.28
C LEU A 278 -31.31 39.06 -15.30
N LEU A 279 -30.35 38.13 -15.34
CA LEU A 279 -30.39 37.00 -16.27
C LEU A 279 -31.63 36.12 -16.03
N LYS A 280 -32.01 35.93 -14.77
CA LYS A 280 -33.22 35.19 -14.39
C LYS A 280 -34.48 35.86 -14.91
N ALA A 281 -34.62 37.17 -14.70
CA ALA A 281 -35.77 37.93 -15.17
C ALA A 281 -35.89 37.88 -16.71
N LEU A 282 -34.76 38.02 -17.42
CA LEU A 282 -34.75 37.94 -18.89
C LEU A 282 -35.09 36.53 -19.39
N ALA A 283 -34.52 35.49 -18.78
CA ALA A 283 -34.82 34.11 -19.15
C ALA A 283 -36.29 33.76 -18.92
N LEU A 284 -36.87 34.16 -17.78
CA LEU A 284 -38.29 34.01 -17.49
C LEU A 284 -39.16 34.79 -18.49
N TYR A 285 -38.79 36.02 -18.81
CA TYR A 285 -39.53 36.82 -19.78
C TYR A 285 -39.60 36.13 -21.14
N VAL A 286 -38.48 35.59 -21.64
CA VAL A 286 -38.47 34.83 -22.89
C VAL A 286 -39.28 33.54 -22.75
N ALA A 287 -39.10 32.77 -21.68
CA ALA A 287 -39.79 31.49 -21.50
C ALA A 287 -41.32 31.63 -21.35
N MET A 288 -41.80 32.70 -20.72
CA MET A 288 -43.21 32.87 -20.35
C MET A 288 -44.00 33.69 -21.36
N GLU A 289 -43.41 34.76 -21.90
CA GLU A 289 -44.15 35.73 -22.73
C GLU A 289 -44.00 35.47 -24.24
N TYR A 290 -42.89 34.86 -24.70
CA TYR A 290 -42.69 34.63 -26.13
C TYR A 290 -43.46 33.41 -26.63
N PRO A 291 -43.93 33.42 -27.90
CA PRO A 291 -44.41 32.23 -28.59
C PRO A 291 -43.35 31.13 -28.59
N GLU A 292 -43.76 29.87 -28.47
CA GLU A 292 -42.85 28.72 -28.33
C GLU A 292 -41.78 28.64 -29.43
N GLN A 293 -42.13 29.03 -30.67
CA GLN A 293 -41.20 29.02 -31.82
C GLN A 293 -40.10 30.09 -31.72
N GLU A 294 -40.33 31.13 -30.92
CA GLU A 294 -39.42 32.26 -30.71
C GLU A 294 -38.66 32.18 -29.39
N ARG A 295 -38.93 31.15 -28.55
CA ARG A 295 -38.19 30.88 -27.32
C ARG A 295 -36.82 30.32 -27.64
N ASN A 296 -35.93 31.11 -28.20
CA ASN A 296 -34.56 30.73 -28.51
C ASN A 296 -33.55 31.62 -27.78
N LEU A 297 -32.31 31.15 -27.73
CA LEU A 297 -31.16 31.82 -27.11
C LEU A 297 -30.19 32.27 -28.19
#